data_AF-A0A9D8K7P1-F1
#
_entry.id   AF-A0A9D8K7P1-F1
#
_cell.length_a   1.000
_cell.length_b   1.000
_cell.length_c   1.000
_cell.angle_alpha   90.00
_cell.angle_beta   90.00
_cell.angle_gamma   90.00
#
_symmetry.space_group_name_H-M   'P 1'
#
loop_
_entity.id
_entity.type
_entity.pdbx_description
1 polymer ?
#
loop_
_entity_poly.entity_id
_entity_poly.type
_entity_poly.pdbx_seq_one_letter_code
_entity_poly.pdbx_strand_id
1 'polypeptide(L)' 'MALRSGRSQSALIREAIDAFLQQQQPQGRLARLRQARGLWAERTDLPDWSALRGELDLSALALEP' A
#
# COMPACT_ATOMS: atom_id res chain seq x y z
N MET A 1 6.78 -18.82 17.54
CA MET A 1 5.86 -17.68 17.71
C MET A 1 4.76 -17.60 16.63
N ALA A 2 4.74 -18.48 15.61
CA ALA A 2 3.59 -18.60 14.68
C ALA A 2 2.39 -19.39 15.26
N LEU A 3 2.61 -20.19 16.31
CA LEU A 3 1.60 -21.07 16.91
C LEU A 3 0.66 -20.38 17.92
N ARG A 4 0.79 -19.07 18.17
CA ARG A 4 0.00 -18.37 19.22
C ARG A 4 -1.00 -17.32 18.73
N SER A 5 -0.99 -16.93 17.46
CA SER A 5 -1.86 -15.86 16.96
C SER A 5 -2.99 -16.34 16.03
N GLY A 6 -2.97 -17.60 15.57
CA GLY A 6 -3.93 -18.08 14.56
C GLY A 6 -3.80 -17.41 13.19
N ARG A 7 -2.79 -16.55 13.00
CA ARG A 7 -2.58 -15.77 11.77
C ARG A 7 -1.66 -16.52 10.80
N SER A 8 -1.96 -16.44 9.51
CA SER A 8 -1.09 -16.97 8.47
C SER A 8 0.27 -16.27 8.48
N GLN A 9 1.31 -16.97 8.00
CA GLN A 9 2.66 -16.40 7.87
C GLN A 9 2.64 -15.10 7.04
N SER A 10 1.83 -15.07 5.97
CA SER A 10 1.65 -13.89 5.12
C SER A 10 1.08 -12.69 5.89
N ALA A 11 0.15 -12.92 6.82
CA ALA A 11 -0.40 -11.86 7.65
C ALA A 11 0.65 -11.27 8.61
N LEU A 12 1.50 -12.12 9.21
CA LEU A 12 2.60 -11.67 10.07
C LEU A 12 3.65 -10.87 9.30
N ILE A 13 3.99 -11.29 8.08
CA ILE A 13 4.91 -10.55 7.21
C ILE A 13 4.33 -9.19 6.86
N ARG A 14 3.05 -9.12 6.48
CA ARG A 14 2.36 -7.87 6.15
C ARG A 14 2.36 -6.90 7.33
N GLU A 15 1.98 -7.39 8.51
CA GLU A 15 1.96 -6.60 9.75
C GLU A 15 3.34 -6.05 10.11
N ALA A 16 4.40 -6.86 9.98
CA ALA A 16 5.77 -6.43 10.23
C ALA A 16 6.24 -5.34 9.25
N ILE A 17 5.90 -5.48 7.97
CA ILE A 17 6.23 -4.48 6.94
C ILE A 17 5.46 -3.18 7.21
N ASP A 18 4.17 -3.25 7.52
CA ASP A 18 3.35 -2.07 7.81
C ASP A 18 3.87 -1.30 9.03
N ALA A 19 4.21 -2.02 10.11
CA ALA A 19 4.81 -1.43 11.30
C ALA A 19 6.17 -0.78 11.00
N PHE A 20 7.01 -1.44 10.22
CA PHE A 20 8.29 -0.88 9.78
C PHE A 20 8.09 0.40 8.95
N LEU A 21 7.17 0.39 7.98
CA LEU A 21 6.88 1.56 7.15
C LEU A 21 6.32 2.72 7.98
N GLN A 22 5.48 2.44 8.98
CA GLN A 22 4.97 3.45 9.92
C GLN A 22 6.08 4.07 10.76
N GLN A 23 6.97 3.24 11.32
CA GLN A 23 8.10 3.70 12.14
C GLN A 23 9.13 4.48 11.32
N GLN A 24 9.32 4.08 10.07
CA GLN A 24 10.25 4.72 9.16
C GLN A 24 9.60 5.87 8.37
N GLN A 25 8.35 6.26 8.64
CA GLN A 25 7.65 7.36 7.95
C GLN A 25 8.56 8.59 7.95
N PRO A 26 9.18 8.94 6.81
CA PRO A 26 10.19 9.98 6.87
C PRO A 26 9.49 11.33 6.96
N GLN A 27 10.02 12.19 7.83
CA GLN A 27 9.55 13.56 8.00
C GLN A 27 9.44 14.24 6.62
N GLY A 28 8.42 15.08 6.44
CA GLY A 28 8.20 15.73 5.15
C GLY A 28 7.67 14.80 4.05
N ARG A 29 6.91 13.74 4.38
CA ARG A 29 6.15 12.94 3.39
C ARG A 29 5.45 13.81 2.35
N LEU A 30 4.75 14.85 2.81
CA LEU A 30 4.07 15.80 1.93
C LEU A 30 5.04 16.54 1.00
N ALA A 31 6.21 16.95 1.50
CA ALA A 31 7.23 17.62 0.69
C ALA A 31 7.78 16.68 -0.41
N ARG A 32 8.02 15.40 -0.09
CA ARG A 32 8.48 14.41 -1.07
C ARG A 32 7.41 14.04 -2.10
N LEU A 33 6.14 13.93 -1.69
CA LEU A 33 5.02 13.76 -2.64
C LEU A 33 4.92 14.96 -3.60
N ARG A 34 5.12 16.18 -3.10
CA ARG A 34 5.16 17.38 -3.94
C ARG A 34 6.33 17.37 -4.91
N GLN A 35 7.52 16.93 -4.47
CA GLN A 35 8.70 16.79 -5.34
C GLN A 35 8.50 15.73 -6.43
N ALA A 36 7.83 14.62 -6.12
CA ALA A 36 7.54 13.56 -7.08
C ALA A 36 6.36 13.86 -8.02
N ARG A 37 5.71 15.01 -7.89
CA ARG A 37 4.55 15.38 -8.72
C ARG A 37 4.97 15.39 -10.20
N GLY A 38 4.25 14.64 -11.03
CA GLY A 38 4.48 14.60 -12.47
C GLY A 38 5.56 13.61 -12.91
N LEU A 39 6.20 12.88 -11.99
CA LEU A 39 7.22 11.86 -12.30
C LEU A 39 6.76 10.81 -13.33
N TRP A 40 5.45 10.61 -13.42
CA TRP A 40 4.81 9.61 -14.27
C TRP A 40 3.87 10.21 -15.32
N ALA A 41 3.82 11.53 -15.47
CA ALA A 41 2.85 12.20 -16.35
C ALA A 41 3.03 11.80 -17.83
N GLU A 42 4.29 11.67 -18.27
CA GLU A 42 4.65 11.37 -19.66
C GLU A 42 4.90 9.87 -19.90
N ARG A 43 4.63 9.02 -18.91
CA ARG A 43 4.84 7.57 -19.05
C ARG A 43 3.63 6.91 -19.67
N THR A 44 3.84 6.28 -20.82
CA THR A 44 2.80 5.56 -21.57
C THR A 44 2.77 4.06 -21.27
N ASP A 45 3.70 3.56 -20.45
CA ASP A 45 3.85 2.15 -20.07
C ASP A 45 3.12 1.79 -18.76
N LEU A 46 2.38 2.74 -18.19
CA LEU A 46 1.69 2.58 -16.92
C LEU A 46 0.26 2.04 -17.11
N PRO A 47 -0.27 1.31 -16.11
CA PRO A 47 -1.63 0.81 -16.16
C PRO A 47 -2.66 1.94 -16.09
N ASP A 48 -3.89 1.64 -16.48
CA ASP A 48 -5.03 2.52 -16.21
C ASP A 48 -5.26 2.61 -14.68
N TRP A 49 -4.86 3.73 -14.10
CA TRP A 49 -4.98 3.99 -12.67
C TRP A 49 -6.41 4.03 -12.17
N SER A 50 -7.37 4.44 -13.01
CA SER A 50 -8.78 4.52 -12.64
C SER A 50 -9.36 3.11 -12.54
N ALA A 51 -9.10 2.27 -13.53
CA ALA A 51 -9.51 0.86 -13.51
C ALA A 51 -8.88 0.11 -12.32
N LEU A 52 -7.56 0.27 -12.13
CA LEU A 52 -6.84 -0.35 -11.01
C LEU A 52 -7.41 0.09 -9.65
N ARG A 53 -7.75 1.38 -9.49
CA ARG A 53 -8.37 1.88 -8.25
C ARG A 53 -9.74 1.26 -8.03
N GLY A 54 -10.57 1.15 -9.07
CA GLY A 54 -11.87 0.51 -8.99
C GLY A 54 -11.80 -0.94 -8.51
N GLU A 55 -10.87 -1.73 -9.04
CA GLU A 55 -10.64 -3.11 -8.59
C GLU A 55 -10.26 -3.20 -7.11
N LEU A 56 -9.39 -2.28 -6.65
CA LEU A 56 -8.98 -2.21 -5.25
C LEU A 56 -10.12 -1.77 -4.33
N ASP A 57 -10.97 -0.85 -4.75
CA ASP A 57 -12.15 -0.44 -3.98
C ASP A 57 -13.19 -1.56 -3.87
N LEU A 58 -13.43 -2.30 -4.97
CA LEU A 58 -14.33 -3.44 -4.98
C LEU A 58 -13.82 -4.58 -4.08
N SER A 59 -12.52 -4.88 -4.13
CA SER A 59 -11.91 -5.89 -3.26
C SER A 59 -11.87 -5.48 -1.78
N ALA A 60 -11.76 -4.18 -1.48
CA ALA A 60 -11.85 -3.67 -0.11
C ALA A 60 -13.27 -3.86 0.46
N LEU A 61 -14.31 -3.61 -0.35
CA LEU A 61 -15.70 -3.83 0.04
C LEU A 61 -16.04 -5.33 0.20
N ALA A 62 -15.36 -6.21 -0.54
CA ALA A 62 -15.54 -7.66 -0.43
C ALA A 62 -14.89 -8.28 0.83
N LEU A 63 -14.12 -7.51 1.60
CA LEU A 63 -13.45 -7.93 2.84
C LEU A 63 -14.15 -7.40 4.10
N GLU A 64 -15.23 -6.61 3.96
CA GLU A 64 -16.10 -6.23 5.08
C GLU A 64 -17.09 -7.38 5.37
N PRO A 65 -17.20 -7.84 6.64
CA PRO A 65 -18.02 -8.99 7.04
C PRO A 65 -19.53 -8.75 6.96
#